data_AF-A0A954UBF3-F1
#
_entry.id   AF-A0A954UBF3-F1
#
_cell.length_a   1.000
_cell.length_b   1.000
_cell.length_c   1.000
_cell.angle_alpha   90.00
_cell.angle_beta   90.00
_cell.angle_gamma   90.00
#
_symmetry.space_group_name_H-M   'P 1'
#
loop_
_entity.id
_entity.type
_entity.pdbx_description
1 polymer ?
#
loop_
_entity_poly.entity_id
_entity_poly.type
_entity_poly.pdbx_seq_one_letter_code
_entity_poly.pdbx_strand_id
1 'polypeptide(L)'
;MESLDLTRPLVDLGLDSLAAAEVHHAIWSITGTRVPFDMVLQNQSTADLIDYILEKEPDFSTTKTMMVRHPQVTTYQPTDGQTRYWFYQRILPASPVYNNVFAVRLRGEFDESKLEPCLRALALHHNILRTSFEDAGGQPRAVIHQECGVDTHIRFFSNEKEREQWGTEFARQTYHLDSAPLWRVGLGRLVSTDNIGDGLLIVSAHHIILDGWSLALLIEQVFANWILTPTSGQLPDTSKTYQFSDFAIWDAENKPSPQSRSVQYWTHVLANSNPILDLPTDYPRRIPSGQGKLFVHSIDSELIERARRVASARGTTVFTVMLAAFAAALNRYSGQSSFNIGVPTAGRPMPELRDVLGMFMNTIAIPIDLRDANRWGDVLVRTIETVRQSLEHQDAPFTTVLNLADVPRDAKHSPLFQVLFAFQN
;
A
#
# COMPACT_ATOMS: atom_id res chain seq x y z
N MET A 1 0.51 -16.38 22.08
CA MET A 1 0.82 -17.21 20.90
C MET A 1 -0.09 -18.42 20.96
N GLU A 2 -1.16 -18.43 20.17
CA GLU A 2 -1.88 -19.69 19.90
C GLU A 2 -0.90 -20.67 19.25
N SER A 3 -0.94 -21.95 19.65
CA SER A 3 -0.13 -22.99 19.03
C SER A 3 -0.55 -23.16 17.57
N LEU A 4 0.34 -22.84 16.64
CA LEU A 4 0.10 -23.05 15.21
C LEU A 4 -0.05 -24.57 14.96
N ASP A 5 -1.19 -25.01 14.42
CA ASP A 5 -1.36 -26.39 13.97
C ASP A 5 -0.57 -26.60 12.68
N LEU A 6 0.56 -27.31 12.78
CA LEU A 6 1.49 -27.49 11.67
C LEU A 6 0.91 -28.32 10.52
N THR A 7 -0.17 -29.08 10.75
CA THR A 7 -0.80 -29.96 9.76
C THR A 7 -1.96 -29.30 9.02
N ARG A 8 -2.40 -28.13 9.48
CA ARG A 8 -3.49 -27.39 8.85
C ARG A 8 -3.00 -26.66 7.59
N PRO A 9 -3.77 -26.70 6.48
CA PRO A 9 -3.48 -25.90 5.30
C PRO A 9 -3.28 -24.42 5.62
N LEU A 10 -2.25 -23.81 5.06
CA LEU A 10 -1.93 -22.40 5.29
C LEU A 10 -3.09 -21.46 4.94
N VAL A 11 -3.79 -21.73 3.83
CA VAL A 11 -4.95 -20.94 3.39
C VAL A 11 -6.09 -20.91 4.41
N ASP A 12 -6.20 -21.96 5.24
CA ASP A 12 -7.22 -22.05 6.28
C ASP A 12 -6.86 -21.23 7.53
N LEU A 13 -5.63 -20.73 7.62
CA LEU A 13 -5.19 -19.77 8.64
C LEU A 13 -5.54 -18.32 8.28
N GLY A 14 -6.29 -18.10 7.19
CA GLY A 14 -6.67 -16.77 6.72
C GLY A 14 -5.60 -16.09 5.87
N LEU A 15 -4.62 -16.84 5.37
CA LEU A 15 -3.60 -16.36 4.44
C LEU A 15 -4.23 -15.91 3.13
N ASP A 16 -4.26 -14.60 2.90
CA ASP A 16 -4.62 -14.02 1.61
C ASP A 16 -3.42 -13.96 0.66
N SER A 17 -3.63 -13.48 -0.58
CA SER A 17 -2.57 -13.44 -1.59
C SER A 17 -1.38 -12.56 -1.21
N LEU A 18 -1.61 -11.52 -0.40
CA LEU A 18 -0.59 -10.60 0.06
C LEU A 18 0.18 -11.22 1.23
N ALA A 19 -0.52 -11.78 2.21
CA ALA A 19 0.09 -12.52 3.31
C ALA A 19 0.87 -13.74 2.79
N ALA A 20 0.40 -14.42 1.74
CA ALA A 20 1.13 -15.52 1.11
C ALA A 20 2.42 -15.05 0.42
N ALA A 21 2.39 -13.88 -0.24
CA ALA A 21 3.59 -13.25 -0.78
C ALA A 21 4.59 -12.87 0.32
N GLU A 22 4.10 -12.34 1.46
CA GLU A 22 4.92 -12.03 2.63
C GLU A 22 5.56 -13.30 3.22
N VAL A 23 4.78 -14.37 3.42
CA VAL A 23 5.29 -15.65 3.92
C VAL A 23 6.31 -16.24 2.96
N HIS A 24 6.02 -16.26 1.65
CA HIS A 24 6.95 -16.74 0.63
C HIS A 24 8.29 -15.97 0.66
N HIS A 25 8.24 -14.64 0.75
CA HIS A 25 9.44 -13.82 0.84
C HIS A 25 10.19 -14.03 2.15
N ALA A 26 9.49 -14.09 3.28
CA ALA A 26 10.08 -14.31 4.60
C ALA A 26 10.78 -15.66 4.69
N ILE A 27 10.18 -16.73 4.16
CA ILE A 27 10.80 -18.06 4.08
C ILE A 27 12.13 -17.95 3.32
N TRP A 28 12.13 -17.36 2.14
CA TRP A 28 13.35 -17.22 1.35
C TRP A 28 14.42 -16.39 2.07
N SER A 29 14.05 -15.25 2.67
CA SER A 29 14.98 -14.37 3.38
C SER A 29 15.61 -15.02 4.60
N ILE A 30 14.87 -15.87 5.32
CA ILE A 30 15.34 -16.51 6.57
C ILE A 30 16.11 -17.79 6.27
N THR A 31 15.61 -18.60 5.33
CA THR A 31 16.10 -19.97 5.12
C THR A 31 17.05 -20.09 3.94
N GLY A 32 17.16 -19.06 3.08
CA GLY A 32 17.89 -19.17 1.81
C GLY A 32 17.21 -20.09 0.79
N THR A 33 16.02 -20.63 1.09
CA THR A 33 15.30 -21.57 0.22
C THR A 33 14.13 -20.88 -0.45
N ARG A 34 14.09 -20.93 -1.79
CA ARG A 34 12.92 -20.48 -2.55
C ARG A 34 11.88 -21.60 -2.57
N VAL A 35 10.84 -21.45 -1.76
CA VAL A 35 9.67 -22.32 -1.83
C VAL A 35 8.83 -21.95 -3.05
N PRO A 36 8.33 -22.90 -3.85
CA PRO A 36 7.40 -22.61 -4.92
C PRO A 36 6.15 -21.90 -4.36
N PHE A 37 5.69 -20.85 -5.02
CA PHE A 37 4.57 -20.03 -4.52
C PHE A 37 3.26 -20.83 -4.41
N ASP A 38 3.08 -21.82 -5.28
CA ASP A 38 2.03 -22.83 -5.19
C ASP A 38 2.09 -23.62 -3.90
N MET A 39 3.26 -23.91 -3.31
CA MET A 39 3.31 -24.56 -1.99
C MET A 39 2.81 -23.66 -0.87
N VAL A 40 2.82 -22.33 -1.01
CA VAL A 40 2.27 -21.42 0.00
C VAL A 40 0.74 -21.27 -0.16
N LEU A 41 0.22 -21.44 -1.38
CA LEU A 41 -1.21 -21.25 -1.70
C LEU A 41 -2.03 -22.53 -1.85
N GLN A 42 -1.42 -23.67 -2.19
CA GLN A 42 -2.15 -24.88 -2.57
C GLN A 42 -2.36 -25.83 -1.39
N ASN A 43 -3.17 -25.46 -0.42
CA ASN A 43 -3.63 -26.36 0.65
C ASN A 43 -2.53 -27.14 1.41
N GLN A 44 -1.27 -26.75 1.27
CA GLN A 44 -0.13 -27.37 1.93
C GLN A 44 -0.08 -26.84 3.35
N SER A 45 0.30 -27.72 4.25
CA SER A 45 0.45 -27.40 5.66
C SER A 45 1.79 -26.74 5.95
N THR A 46 1.95 -26.22 7.17
CA THR A 46 3.26 -25.70 7.59
C THR A 46 4.30 -26.82 7.60
N ALA A 47 3.91 -28.06 7.91
CA ALA A 47 4.78 -29.23 7.88
C ALA A 47 5.32 -29.52 6.47
N ASP A 48 4.46 -29.48 5.44
CA ASP A 48 4.89 -29.76 4.06
C ASP A 48 5.92 -28.72 3.55
N LEU A 49 5.76 -27.45 3.96
CA LEU A 49 6.75 -26.41 3.68
C LEU A 49 8.07 -26.65 4.41
N ILE A 50 8.03 -27.09 5.66
CA ILE A 50 9.23 -27.43 6.43
C ILE A 50 9.98 -28.57 5.74
N ASP A 51 9.29 -29.64 5.35
CA ASP A 51 9.89 -30.78 4.67
C ASP A 51 10.54 -30.34 3.35
N TYR A 52 9.86 -29.51 2.54
CA TYR A 52 10.44 -28.96 1.32
C TYR A 52 11.72 -28.15 1.60
N ILE A 53 11.71 -27.29 2.63
CA ILE A 53 12.86 -26.46 2.97
C ILE A 53 14.04 -27.32 3.42
N LEU A 54 13.78 -28.36 4.22
CA LEU A 54 14.82 -29.28 4.72
C LEU A 54 15.44 -30.14 3.61
N GLU A 55 14.70 -30.41 2.52
CA GLU A 55 15.18 -31.16 1.35
C GLU A 55 16.02 -30.33 0.36
N LYS A 56 16.09 -29.01 0.52
CA LYS A 56 16.83 -28.12 -0.38
C LYS A 56 18.11 -27.61 0.25
N GLU A 57 19.17 -27.52 -0.56
CA GLU A 57 20.34 -26.76 -0.14
C GLU A 57 20.00 -25.27 -0.16
N PRO A 58 20.25 -24.55 0.96
CA PRO A 58 19.95 -23.14 1.04
C PRO A 58 20.91 -22.36 0.13
N ASP A 59 20.34 -21.51 -0.74
CA ASP A 59 21.10 -20.65 -1.65
C ASP A 59 20.98 -19.18 -1.23
N PHE A 60 21.99 -18.72 -0.50
CA PHE A 60 22.12 -17.33 -0.10
C PHE A 60 22.83 -16.45 -1.14
N SER A 61 23.19 -16.98 -2.32
CA SER A 61 23.88 -16.20 -3.36
C SER A 61 23.02 -15.06 -3.92
N THR A 62 21.70 -15.17 -3.76
CA THR A 62 20.71 -14.17 -4.20
C THR A 62 19.88 -13.58 -3.06
N THR A 63 20.07 -14.00 -1.80
CA THR A 63 19.36 -13.38 -0.67
C THR A 63 19.78 -11.93 -0.54
N LYS A 64 18.78 -11.03 -0.48
CA LYS A 64 19.01 -9.62 -0.18
C LYS A 64 19.78 -9.52 1.13
N THR A 65 20.72 -8.58 1.19
CA THR A 65 21.52 -8.34 2.41
C THR A 65 20.60 -8.05 3.59
N MET A 66 20.99 -8.41 4.81
CA MET A 66 20.23 -7.97 5.98
C MET A 66 20.19 -6.44 6.03
N MET A 67 19.01 -5.88 6.29
CA MET A 67 18.85 -4.44 6.46
C MET A 67 19.64 -3.96 7.67
N VAL A 68 20.36 -2.84 7.50
CA VAL A 68 21.18 -2.24 8.54
C VAL A 68 20.49 -0.97 9.04
N ARG A 69 20.61 -0.69 10.33
CA ARG A 69 20.09 0.56 10.93
C ARG A 69 21.06 1.70 10.75
N HIS A 70 20.54 2.86 10.39
CA HIS A 70 21.29 4.10 10.21
C HIS A 70 20.77 5.19 11.16
N PRO A 71 21.00 5.10 12.48
CA PRO A 71 20.39 5.99 13.47
C PRO A 71 20.78 7.48 13.32
N GLN A 72 21.88 7.77 12.63
CA GLN A 72 22.38 9.13 12.39
C GLN A 72 22.09 9.64 10.98
N VAL A 73 21.29 8.93 10.19
CA VAL A 73 20.95 9.35 8.82
C VAL A 73 20.11 10.62 8.85
N THR A 74 20.56 11.64 8.13
CA THR A 74 19.85 12.91 7.96
C THR A 74 19.31 13.09 6.55
N THR A 75 19.80 12.32 5.57
CA THR A 75 19.33 12.34 4.19
C THR A 75 19.39 10.96 3.56
N TYR A 76 18.47 10.66 2.65
CA TYR A 76 18.51 9.43 1.86
C TYR A 76 17.96 9.65 0.44
N GLN A 77 18.25 8.72 -0.46
CA GLN A 77 17.66 8.71 -1.80
C GLN A 77 16.23 8.15 -1.72
N PRO A 78 15.21 8.91 -2.15
CA PRO A 78 13.83 8.44 -2.11
C PRO A 78 13.62 7.15 -2.88
N THR A 79 12.71 6.30 -2.42
CA THR A 79 12.32 5.09 -3.16
C THR A 79 11.67 5.46 -4.49
N ASP A 80 11.53 4.48 -5.39
CA ASP A 80 10.86 4.69 -6.68
C ASP A 80 9.43 5.21 -6.51
N GLY A 81 8.73 4.68 -5.50
CA GLY A 81 7.38 5.11 -5.14
C GLY A 81 7.32 6.55 -4.66
N GLN A 82 8.26 6.95 -3.79
CA GLN A 82 8.36 8.34 -3.33
C GLN A 82 8.72 9.30 -4.47
N THR A 83 9.67 8.89 -5.32
CA THR A 83 10.11 9.65 -6.48
C THR A 83 8.96 9.92 -7.45
N ARG A 84 8.09 8.92 -7.69
CA ARG A 84 6.88 9.08 -8.51
C ARG A 84 5.93 10.14 -7.95
N TYR A 85 5.67 10.12 -6.64
CA TYR A 85 4.79 11.12 -6.01
C TYR A 85 5.42 12.51 -6.03
N TRP A 86 6.72 12.62 -5.84
CA TRP A 86 7.43 13.90 -5.93
C TRP A 86 7.31 14.51 -7.32
N PHE A 87 7.54 13.74 -8.39
CA PHE A 87 7.36 14.23 -9.77
C PHE A 87 5.91 14.65 -10.04
N TYR A 88 4.92 13.87 -9.58
CA TYR A 88 3.52 14.24 -9.76
C TYR A 88 3.18 15.57 -9.07
N GLN A 89 3.58 15.74 -7.80
CA GLN A 89 3.31 16.96 -7.06
C GLN A 89 4.02 18.17 -7.68
N ARG A 90 5.18 18.00 -8.30
CA ARG A 90 5.84 19.08 -9.07
C ARG A 90 5.06 19.50 -10.31
N ILE A 91 4.43 18.55 -11.01
CA ILE A 91 3.62 18.84 -12.20
C ILE A 91 2.31 19.52 -11.81
N LEU A 92 1.71 19.10 -10.68
CA LEU A 92 0.44 19.64 -10.18
C LEU A 92 0.55 20.08 -8.69
N PRO A 93 1.24 21.19 -8.37
CA PRO A 93 1.52 21.59 -6.99
C PRO A 93 0.28 21.89 -6.14
N ALA A 94 -0.81 22.31 -6.79
CA ALA A 94 -2.09 22.62 -6.14
C ALA A 94 -3.03 21.40 -6.07
N SER A 95 -2.58 20.21 -6.47
CA SER A 95 -3.41 19.01 -6.46
C SER A 95 -3.39 18.35 -5.07
N PRO A 96 -4.57 18.04 -4.49
CA PRO A 96 -4.68 17.24 -3.27
C PRO A 96 -4.87 15.74 -3.57
N VAL A 97 -4.69 15.29 -4.83
CA VAL A 97 -5.03 13.92 -5.27
C VAL A 97 -4.28 12.84 -4.49
N TYR A 98 -3.10 13.14 -3.94
CA TYR A 98 -2.31 12.22 -3.11
C TYR A 98 -2.32 12.57 -1.62
N ASN A 99 -3.36 13.26 -1.15
CA ASN A 99 -3.64 13.34 0.27
C ASN A 99 -4.32 12.04 0.72
N ASN A 100 -3.71 11.37 1.69
CA ASN A 100 -4.32 10.28 2.44
C ASN A 100 -5.02 10.88 3.66
N VAL A 101 -6.36 10.82 3.67
CA VAL A 101 -7.20 11.45 4.69
C VAL A 101 -8.04 10.41 5.40
N PHE A 102 -7.97 10.40 6.73
CA PHE A 102 -8.82 9.61 7.61
C PHE A 102 -9.59 10.53 8.53
N ALA A 103 -10.88 10.25 8.72
CA ALA A 103 -11.74 11.01 9.60
C ALA A 103 -12.55 10.06 10.50
N VAL A 104 -12.60 10.37 11.79
CA VAL A 104 -13.31 9.59 12.79
C VAL A 104 -14.13 10.50 13.68
N ARG A 105 -15.39 10.12 13.88
CA ARG A 105 -16.27 10.78 14.84
C ARG A 105 -15.93 10.27 16.24
N LEU A 106 -15.58 11.19 17.12
CA LEU A 106 -15.31 10.90 18.53
C LEU A 106 -16.60 11.08 19.33
N ARG A 107 -16.82 10.18 20.30
CA ARG A 107 -17.91 10.27 21.27
C ARG A 107 -17.34 10.12 22.67
N GLY A 108 -17.71 11.02 23.56
CA GLY A 108 -17.27 11.03 24.96
C GLY A 108 -16.16 12.05 25.25
N GLU A 109 -15.63 12.01 26.46
CA GLU A 109 -14.63 12.98 26.91
C GLU A 109 -13.25 12.69 26.31
N PHE A 110 -12.61 13.74 25.82
CA PHE A 110 -11.23 13.75 25.35
C PHE A 110 -10.62 15.10 25.71
N ASP A 111 -9.32 15.08 26.01
CA ASP A 111 -8.56 16.26 26.42
C ASP A 111 -7.75 16.78 25.23
N GLU A 112 -8.19 17.89 24.65
CA GLU A 112 -7.54 18.50 23.50
C GLU A 112 -6.12 18.98 23.81
N SER A 113 -5.81 19.31 25.06
CA SER A 113 -4.49 19.80 25.47
C SER A 113 -3.40 18.73 25.37
N LYS A 114 -3.80 17.44 25.40
CA LYS A 114 -2.89 16.30 25.26
C LYS A 114 -2.57 15.93 23.82
N LEU A 115 -3.33 16.43 22.85
CA LEU A 115 -3.19 16.02 21.45
C LEU A 115 -1.81 16.42 20.90
N GLU A 116 -1.47 17.72 20.94
CA GLU A 116 -0.21 18.22 20.35
C GLU A 116 1.06 17.55 20.94
N PRO A 117 1.20 17.39 22.28
CA PRO A 117 2.31 16.64 22.86
C PRO A 117 2.43 15.21 22.34
N CYS A 118 1.31 14.50 22.19
CA CYS A 118 1.30 13.13 21.67
C CYS A 118 1.72 13.08 20.20
N LEU A 119 1.23 14.01 19.37
CA LEU A 119 1.63 14.13 17.97
C LEU A 119 3.12 14.44 17.83
N ARG A 120 3.66 15.31 18.69
CA ARG A 120 5.09 15.65 18.71
C ARG A 120 5.94 14.44 19.08
N ALA A 121 5.51 13.64 20.06
CA ALA A 121 6.18 12.39 20.41
C ALA A 121 6.21 11.42 19.22
N LEU A 122 5.09 11.28 18.50
CA LEU A 122 5.03 10.44 17.29
C LEU A 122 5.97 10.93 16.19
N ALA A 123 6.02 12.24 15.94
CA ALA A 123 6.95 12.82 14.98
C ALA A 123 8.41 12.53 15.36
N LEU A 124 8.77 12.68 16.64
CA LEU A 124 10.12 12.35 17.11
C LEU A 124 10.44 10.86 16.94
N HIS A 125 9.47 9.98 17.21
CA HIS A 125 9.64 8.53 17.10
C HIS A 125 9.78 8.04 15.66
N HIS A 126 9.06 8.64 14.70
CA HIS A 126 9.05 8.23 13.29
C HIS A 126 9.71 9.28 12.40
N ASN A 127 10.91 9.00 11.91
CA ASN A 127 11.66 9.97 11.10
C ASN A 127 10.92 10.41 9.82
N ILE A 128 10.10 9.53 9.25
CA ILE A 128 9.30 9.83 8.05
C ILE A 128 8.29 10.96 8.27
N LEU A 129 7.78 11.14 9.49
CA LEU A 129 6.85 12.22 9.85
C LEU A 129 7.56 13.59 9.94
N ARG A 130 8.89 13.58 9.98
CA ARG A 130 9.78 14.76 9.99
C ARG A 130 10.56 14.90 8.69
N THR A 131 10.16 14.20 7.63
CA THR A 131 10.89 14.18 6.37
C THR A 131 10.28 15.12 5.34
N SER A 132 11.13 15.91 4.68
CA SER A 132 10.80 16.69 3.47
C SER A 132 11.54 16.14 2.24
N PHE A 133 11.15 16.57 1.05
CA PHE A 133 11.71 16.16 -0.23
C PHE A 133 12.05 17.39 -1.08
N GLU A 134 13.34 17.67 -1.22
CA GLU A 134 13.86 18.82 -1.95
C GLU A 134 14.36 18.43 -3.36
N ASP A 135 14.50 19.43 -4.23
CA ASP A 135 15.09 19.27 -5.56
C ASP A 135 16.62 19.32 -5.49
N ALA A 136 17.28 18.20 -5.77
CA ALA A 136 18.72 18.06 -5.86
C ALA A 136 19.14 17.84 -7.32
N GLY A 137 18.97 18.87 -8.16
CA GLY A 137 19.42 18.84 -9.56
C GLY A 137 18.52 18.02 -10.49
N GLY A 138 17.20 18.12 -10.30
CA GLY A 138 16.18 17.39 -11.07
C GLY A 138 15.80 16.04 -10.46
N GLN A 139 16.42 15.65 -9.35
CA GLN A 139 16.13 14.43 -8.60
C GLN A 139 15.71 14.77 -7.17
N PRO A 140 14.76 14.02 -6.57
CA PRO A 140 14.36 14.28 -5.21
C PRO A 140 15.42 13.81 -4.21
N ARG A 141 15.64 14.58 -3.15
CA ARG A 141 16.42 14.15 -1.98
C ARG A 141 15.54 14.22 -0.74
N ALA A 142 15.46 13.13 0.01
CA ALA A 142 14.75 13.14 1.29
C ALA A 142 15.65 13.71 2.39
N VAL A 143 15.11 14.62 3.20
CA VAL A 143 15.80 15.29 4.31
C VAL A 143 15.02 15.05 5.59
N ILE A 144 15.67 14.47 6.59
CA ILE A 144 15.11 14.18 7.91
C ILE A 144 15.50 15.31 8.86
N HIS A 145 14.50 16.06 9.33
CA HIS A 145 14.73 17.21 10.23
C HIS A 145 14.79 16.78 11.68
N GLN A 146 15.84 17.14 12.43
CA GLN A 146 15.98 16.76 13.85
C GLN A 146 14.73 17.02 14.68
N GLU A 147 14.12 18.19 14.48
CA GLU A 147 12.82 18.56 15.01
C GLU A 147 11.95 19.11 13.88
N CYS A 148 10.65 18.85 13.95
CA CYS A 148 9.66 19.56 13.15
C CYS A 148 8.45 19.87 14.03
N GLY A 149 7.74 20.95 13.70
CA GLY A 149 6.44 21.21 14.31
C GLY A 149 5.43 20.12 13.96
N VAL A 150 4.29 20.14 14.64
CA VAL A 150 3.09 19.37 14.24
C VAL A 150 2.03 20.34 13.76
N ASP A 151 1.44 20.07 12.59
CA ASP A 151 0.40 20.92 12.01
C ASP A 151 -0.96 20.53 12.61
N THR A 152 -1.35 21.21 13.69
CA THR A 152 -2.56 20.89 14.46
C THR A 152 -3.59 22.01 14.38
N HIS A 153 -4.84 21.66 14.03
CA HIS A 153 -5.94 22.61 13.92
C HIS A 153 -7.08 22.22 14.84
N ILE A 154 -7.30 22.97 15.92
CA ILE A 154 -8.44 22.78 16.82
C ILE A 154 -9.55 23.76 16.44
N ARG A 155 -10.77 23.26 16.22
CA ARG A 155 -11.94 24.08 15.91
C ARG A 155 -13.19 23.65 16.68
N PHE A 156 -14.00 24.64 17.01
CA PHE A 156 -15.32 24.46 17.62
C PHE A 156 -16.39 24.87 16.61
N PHE A 157 -17.42 24.04 16.45
CA PHE A 157 -18.49 24.22 15.47
C PHE A 157 -19.82 24.46 16.16
N SER A 158 -20.67 25.27 15.54
CA SER A 158 -22.02 25.55 16.05
C SER A 158 -23.04 24.52 15.57
N ASN A 159 -22.76 23.83 14.47
CA ASN A 159 -23.66 22.82 13.87
C ASN A 159 -22.88 21.81 13.02
N GLU A 160 -23.57 20.73 12.62
CA GLU A 160 -23.01 19.65 11.80
C GLU A 160 -22.52 20.12 10.42
N LYS A 161 -23.26 21.02 9.78
CA LYS A 161 -22.94 21.49 8.42
C LYS A 161 -21.61 22.23 8.39
N GLU A 162 -21.31 23.04 9.40
CA GLU A 162 -20.03 23.72 9.54
C GLU A 162 -18.88 22.72 9.70
N ARG A 163 -19.10 21.65 10.49
CA ARG A 163 -18.13 20.56 10.69
C ARG A 163 -17.83 19.82 9.39
N GLU A 164 -18.86 19.46 8.62
CA GLU A 164 -18.70 18.78 7.33
C GLU A 164 -17.97 19.64 6.28
N GLN A 165 -18.29 20.94 6.23
CA GLN A 165 -17.62 21.90 5.36
C GLN A 165 -16.13 22.00 5.70
N TRP A 166 -15.82 22.22 6.98
CA TRP A 166 -14.44 22.27 7.44
C TRP A 166 -13.68 20.97 7.16
N GLY A 167 -14.29 19.80 7.39
CA GLY A 167 -13.65 18.53 7.09
C GLY A 167 -13.33 18.34 5.60
N THR A 168 -14.22 18.79 4.72
CA THR A 168 -13.99 18.77 3.26
C THR A 168 -12.88 19.73 2.85
N GLU A 169 -12.84 20.93 3.41
CA GLU A 169 -11.77 21.91 3.16
C GLU A 169 -10.42 21.40 3.66
N PHE A 170 -10.39 20.86 4.88
CA PHE A 170 -9.21 20.29 5.52
C PHE A 170 -8.59 19.17 4.68
N ALA A 171 -9.42 18.24 4.19
CA ALA A 171 -8.99 17.13 3.34
C ALA A 171 -8.34 17.58 2.01
N ARG A 172 -8.70 18.77 1.52
CA ARG A 172 -8.25 19.32 0.23
C ARG A 172 -7.04 20.23 0.34
N GLN A 173 -6.56 20.54 1.55
CA GLN A 173 -5.37 21.35 1.74
C GLN A 173 -4.14 20.63 1.19
N THR A 174 -3.35 21.30 0.36
CA THR A 174 -2.19 20.72 -0.31
C THR A 174 -0.95 20.71 0.60
N TYR A 175 0.11 20.04 0.17
CA TYR A 175 1.41 20.03 0.85
C TYR A 175 2.50 20.57 -0.08
N HIS A 176 3.45 21.29 0.50
CA HIS A 176 4.71 21.64 -0.15
C HIS A 176 5.75 20.59 0.27
N LEU A 177 6.17 19.74 -0.67
CA LEU A 177 6.98 18.57 -0.32
C LEU A 177 8.36 18.93 0.24
N ASP A 178 8.87 20.13 -0.06
CA ASP A 178 10.13 20.67 0.44
C ASP A 178 10.07 21.14 1.91
N SER A 179 8.89 21.12 2.53
CA SER A 179 8.65 21.69 3.86
C SER A 179 7.92 20.69 4.76
N ALA A 180 8.64 20.08 5.71
CA ALA A 180 8.02 19.23 6.74
C ALA A 180 7.26 20.07 7.79
N PRO A 181 6.21 19.54 8.45
CA PRO A 181 5.65 18.19 8.30
C PRO A 181 4.76 18.03 7.06
N LEU A 182 4.78 16.83 6.46
CA LEU A 182 3.90 16.46 5.33
C LEU A 182 2.61 15.75 5.80
N TRP A 183 2.18 16.07 7.01
CA TRP A 183 0.97 15.57 7.65
C TRP A 183 0.42 16.60 8.62
N ARG A 184 -0.89 16.51 8.91
CA ARG A 184 -1.61 17.43 9.79
C ARG A 184 -2.77 16.73 10.48
N VAL A 185 -3.16 17.26 11.64
CA VAL A 185 -4.26 16.75 12.45
C VAL A 185 -5.26 17.86 12.75
N GLY A 186 -6.51 17.62 12.40
CA GLY A 186 -7.64 18.47 12.74
C GLY A 186 -8.44 17.85 13.88
N LEU A 187 -8.73 18.63 14.92
CA LEU A 187 -9.66 18.25 15.98
C LEU A 187 -10.82 19.24 16.04
N GLY A 188 -11.99 18.75 15.65
CA GLY A 188 -13.25 19.46 15.69
C GLY A 188 -14.09 19.07 16.89
N ARG A 189 -14.82 20.02 17.49
CA ARG A 189 -15.82 19.75 18.53
C ARG A 189 -17.12 20.49 18.25
N LEU A 190 -18.25 19.80 18.34
CA LEU A 190 -19.55 20.45 18.26
C LEU A 190 -19.90 21.08 19.62
N VAL A 191 -20.19 22.38 19.63
CA VAL A 191 -20.62 23.10 20.83
C VAL A 191 -22.12 22.91 20.98
N SER A 192 -22.55 22.04 21.89
CA SER A 192 -23.94 21.81 22.23
C SER A 192 -24.09 21.63 23.74
N THR A 193 -25.21 22.08 24.30
CA THR A 193 -25.56 21.89 25.71
C THR A 193 -25.78 20.41 26.08
N ASP A 194 -26.06 19.57 25.09
CA ASP A 194 -26.52 18.19 25.30
C ASP A 194 -25.48 17.14 24.83
N ASN A 195 -24.47 17.57 24.04
CA ASN A 195 -23.49 16.67 23.40
C ASN A 195 -22.06 16.92 23.91
N ILE A 196 -21.83 16.72 25.21
CA ILE A 196 -20.47 16.63 25.74
C ILE A 196 -19.78 15.46 25.01
N GLY A 197 -18.81 15.78 24.16
CA GLY A 197 -17.95 14.78 23.53
C GLY A 197 -18.24 14.40 22.08
N ASP A 198 -19.06 15.15 21.31
CA ASP A 198 -19.21 14.88 19.86
C ASP A 198 -18.12 15.61 19.05
N GLY A 199 -17.03 14.89 18.81
CA GLY A 199 -15.84 15.38 18.13
C GLY A 199 -15.65 14.82 16.73
N LEU A 200 -14.76 15.44 15.97
CA LEU A 200 -14.25 14.95 14.69
C LEU A 200 -12.73 15.05 14.70
N LEU A 201 -12.05 13.91 14.65
CA LEU A 201 -10.60 13.86 14.42
C LEU A 201 -10.37 13.57 12.94
N ILE A 202 -9.55 14.41 12.29
CA ILE A 202 -9.11 14.21 10.91
C ILE A 202 -7.59 14.14 10.90
N VAL A 203 -7.04 13.08 10.32
CA VAL A 203 -5.61 12.95 10.05
C VAL A 203 -5.42 12.99 8.55
N SER A 204 -4.60 13.91 8.07
CA SER A 204 -4.23 14.03 6.66
C SER A 204 -2.73 13.92 6.52
N ALA A 205 -2.25 13.18 5.53
CA ALA A 205 -0.84 13.07 5.20
C ALA A 205 -0.63 12.93 3.70
N HIS A 206 0.49 13.42 3.18
CA HIS A 206 0.84 13.19 1.78
C HIS A 206 1.28 11.72 1.56
N HIS A 207 0.83 11.10 0.47
CA HIS A 207 1.08 9.69 0.18
C HIS A 207 2.58 9.35 0.02
N ILE A 208 3.44 10.35 -0.16
CA ILE A 208 4.91 10.21 -0.21
C ILE A 208 5.53 9.78 1.13
N ILE A 209 4.87 10.08 2.26
CA ILE A 209 5.36 9.69 3.59
C ILE A 209 4.59 8.53 4.20
N LEU A 210 3.34 8.28 3.79
CA LEU A 210 2.50 7.21 4.34
C LEU A 210 1.69 6.52 3.23
N ASP A 211 1.69 5.19 3.23
CA ASP A 211 0.68 4.38 2.54
C ASP A 211 -0.54 4.09 3.44
N GLY A 212 -1.54 3.38 2.90
CA GLY A 212 -2.76 3.05 3.64
C GLY A 212 -2.49 2.23 4.91
N TRP A 213 -1.52 1.31 4.88
CA TRP A 213 -1.08 0.55 6.05
C TRP A 213 -0.47 1.47 7.11
N SER A 214 0.45 2.35 6.72
CA SER A 214 1.09 3.31 7.62
C SER A 214 0.10 4.32 8.18
N LEU A 215 -0.91 4.72 7.42
CA LEU A 215 -1.95 5.60 7.93
C LEU A 215 -2.76 4.90 9.03
N ALA A 216 -3.14 3.63 8.85
CA ALA A 216 -3.83 2.85 9.87
C ALA A 216 -2.99 2.72 11.16
N LEU A 217 -1.69 2.41 11.02
CA LEU A 217 -0.76 2.37 12.16
C LEU A 217 -0.63 3.72 12.86
N LEU A 218 -0.51 4.82 12.09
CA LEU A 218 -0.44 6.16 12.66
C LEU A 218 -1.70 6.48 13.47
N ILE A 219 -2.87 6.14 12.95
CA ILE A 219 -4.15 6.34 13.64
C ILE A 219 -4.19 5.54 14.95
N GLU A 220 -3.84 4.26 14.90
CA GLU A 220 -3.76 3.41 16.09
C GLU A 220 -2.85 4.04 17.16
N GLN A 221 -1.67 4.49 16.75
CA GLN A 221 -0.72 5.12 17.67
C GLN A 221 -1.21 6.49 18.18
N VAL A 222 -1.91 7.28 17.37
CA VAL A 222 -2.55 8.52 17.83
C VAL A 222 -3.56 8.19 18.93
N PHE A 223 -4.46 7.22 18.71
CA PHE A 223 -5.44 6.82 19.72
C PHE A 223 -4.79 6.25 20.99
N ALA A 224 -3.79 5.38 20.85
CA ALA A 224 -3.09 4.80 21.99
C ALA A 224 -2.41 5.87 22.87
N ASN A 225 -1.71 6.82 22.25
CA ASN A 225 -0.97 7.84 22.98
C ASN A 225 -1.85 8.98 23.50
N TRP A 226 -2.88 9.38 22.75
CA TRP A 226 -3.73 10.51 23.11
C TRP A 226 -4.91 10.12 24.00
N ILE A 227 -5.60 9.03 23.68
CA ILE A 227 -6.83 8.63 24.35
C ILE A 227 -6.57 7.64 25.49
N LEU A 228 -5.72 6.64 25.27
CA LEU A 228 -5.58 5.52 26.21
C LEU A 228 -4.52 5.72 27.29
N THR A 229 -3.62 6.70 27.15
CA THR A 229 -2.51 6.90 28.08
C THR A 229 -2.77 8.08 29.04
N PRO A 230 -2.76 7.88 30.38
CA PRO A 230 -3.02 8.94 31.36
C PRO A 230 -2.00 10.09 31.30
N THR A 231 -0.73 9.73 31.09
CA THR A 231 0.42 10.62 30.90
C THR A 231 0.86 10.59 29.44
N SER A 232 0.70 11.71 28.74
CA SER A 232 1.14 11.86 27.35
C SER A 232 2.63 11.53 27.19
N GLY A 233 2.99 10.73 26.18
CA GLY A 233 4.33 10.81 25.56
C GLY A 233 5.37 9.71 25.86
N GLN A 234 5.02 8.57 26.45
CA GLN A 234 5.94 7.42 26.48
C GLN A 234 5.67 6.47 25.31
N LEU A 235 6.31 6.75 24.17
CA LEU A 235 6.42 5.79 23.08
C LEU A 235 7.52 4.77 23.40
N PRO A 236 7.43 3.54 22.86
CA PRO A 236 8.52 2.58 22.93
C PRO A 236 9.83 3.17 22.42
N ASP A 237 10.95 2.69 22.95
CA ASP A 237 12.27 3.14 22.52
C ASP A 237 12.54 2.79 21.05
N THR A 238 12.83 3.80 20.23
CA THR A 238 13.18 3.65 18.81
C THR A 238 14.57 3.10 18.60
N SER A 239 15.41 3.02 19.64
CA SER A 239 16.78 2.52 19.56
C SER A 239 16.87 1.07 19.06
N LYS A 240 15.75 0.36 18.95
CA LYS A 240 15.67 -1.03 18.47
C LYS A 240 14.78 -1.22 17.24
N THR A 241 14.12 -0.18 16.74
CA THR A 241 13.22 -0.29 15.58
C THR A 241 13.88 0.25 14.31
N TYR A 242 13.59 -0.39 13.18
CA TYR A 242 13.94 0.16 11.87
C TYR A 242 13.12 1.42 11.60
N GLN A 243 13.68 2.27 10.77
CA GLN A 243 13.02 3.47 10.27
C GLN A 243 12.89 3.40 8.75
N PHE A 244 12.02 4.23 8.16
CA PHE A 244 11.81 4.20 6.71
C PHE A 244 13.09 4.48 5.92
N SER A 245 13.96 5.34 6.45
CA SER A 245 15.28 5.61 5.86
C SER A 245 16.16 4.37 5.75
N ASP A 246 16.09 3.45 6.71
CA ASP A 246 16.84 2.20 6.70
C ASP A 246 16.35 1.33 5.53
N PHE A 247 15.03 1.26 5.35
CA PHE A 247 14.42 0.59 4.21
C PHE A 247 14.80 1.25 2.88
N ALA A 248 14.77 2.57 2.78
CA ALA A 248 15.08 3.27 1.53
C ALA A 248 16.55 3.07 1.09
N ILE A 249 17.49 3.08 2.04
CA ILE A 249 18.90 2.77 1.79
C ILE A 249 19.05 1.31 1.35
N TRP A 250 18.47 0.38 2.11
CA TRP A 250 18.51 -1.04 1.79
C TRP A 250 17.88 -1.36 0.43
N ASP A 251 16.74 -0.75 0.10
CA ASP A 251 16.06 -0.93 -1.18
C ASP A 251 16.97 -0.47 -2.31
N ALA A 252 17.59 0.70 -2.20
CA ALA A 252 18.53 1.20 -3.19
C ALA A 252 19.73 0.28 -3.42
N GLU A 253 20.29 -0.31 -2.36
CA GLU A 253 21.42 -1.25 -2.42
C GLU A 253 21.01 -2.62 -2.98
N ASN A 254 19.74 -3.03 -2.80
CA ASN A 254 19.20 -4.34 -3.17
C ASN A 254 18.21 -4.28 -4.35
N LYS A 255 18.23 -3.20 -5.14
CA LYS A 255 17.41 -3.08 -6.34
C LYS A 255 17.80 -4.16 -7.35
N PRO A 256 16.85 -4.97 -7.85
CA PRO A 256 17.14 -5.94 -8.89
C PRO A 256 17.76 -5.28 -10.12
N SER A 257 18.82 -5.88 -10.66
CA SER A 257 19.46 -5.38 -11.87
C SER A 257 18.49 -5.46 -13.06
N PRO A 258 18.70 -4.64 -14.12
CA PRO A 258 17.94 -4.76 -15.36
C PRO A 258 17.99 -6.18 -15.98
N GLN A 259 19.03 -6.95 -15.68
CA GLN A 259 19.23 -8.32 -16.15
C GLN A 259 18.61 -9.37 -15.22
N SER A 260 18.01 -8.97 -14.10
CA SER A 260 17.33 -9.89 -13.19
C SER A 260 16.14 -10.57 -13.88
N ARG A 261 15.86 -11.81 -13.48
CA ARG A 261 14.76 -12.62 -14.02
C ARG A 261 13.42 -11.87 -13.95
N SER A 262 13.12 -11.21 -12.83
CA SER A 262 11.87 -10.47 -12.64
C SER A 262 11.75 -9.25 -13.56
N VAL A 263 12.84 -8.47 -13.72
CA VAL A 263 12.81 -7.33 -14.64
C VAL A 263 12.65 -7.78 -16.09
N GLN A 264 13.34 -8.84 -16.52
CA GLN A 264 13.20 -9.39 -17.86
C GLN A 264 11.80 -9.95 -18.12
N TYR A 265 11.23 -10.69 -17.15
CA TYR A 265 9.86 -11.19 -17.22
C TYR A 265 8.87 -10.05 -17.46
N TRP A 266 8.91 -9.01 -16.62
CA TRP A 266 7.97 -7.89 -16.75
C TRP A 266 8.18 -7.07 -18.01
N THR A 267 9.44 -6.87 -18.43
CA THR A 267 9.75 -6.17 -19.68
C THR A 267 9.11 -6.90 -20.86
N HIS A 268 9.26 -8.23 -20.93
CA HIS A 268 8.65 -9.04 -21.98
C HIS A 268 7.13 -9.03 -21.91
N VAL A 269 6.56 -9.24 -20.73
CA VAL A 269 5.11 -9.30 -20.51
C VAL A 269 4.44 -7.98 -20.90
N LEU A 270 4.97 -6.85 -20.44
CA LEU A 270 4.34 -5.54 -20.67
C LEU A 270 4.55 -5.05 -22.10
N ALA A 271 5.69 -5.36 -22.74
CA ALA A 271 5.91 -5.04 -24.16
C ALA A 271 4.90 -5.75 -25.08
N ASN A 272 4.36 -6.89 -24.65
CA ASN A 272 3.34 -7.66 -25.39
C ASN A 272 1.91 -7.43 -24.87
N SER A 273 1.72 -6.55 -23.89
CA SER A 273 0.41 -6.24 -23.33
C SER A 273 -0.26 -5.08 -24.08
N ASN A 274 -1.60 -5.03 -24.07
CA ASN A 274 -2.30 -3.81 -24.45
C ASN A 274 -2.59 -2.99 -23.18
N PRO A 275 -1.89 -1.86 -22.96
CA PRO A 275 -2.07 -1.09 -21.74
C PRO A 275 -3.38 -0.30 -21.72
N ILE A 276 -4.07 -0.13 -22.85
CA ILE A 276 -5.29 0.69 -22.95
C ILE A 276 -6.54 -0.18 -22.90
N LEU A 277 -7.27 -0.03 -21.80
CA LEU A 277 -8.62 -0.54 -21.61
C LEU A 277 -9.65 0.52 -22.04
N ASP A 278 -10.37 0.23 -23.12
CA ASP A 278 -11.43 1.04 -23.70
C ASP A 278 -12.79 0.66 -23.08
N LEU A 279 -13.07 1.25 -21.93
CA LEU A 279 -14.37 1.11 -21.28
C LEU A 279 -15.40 2.04 -21.92
N PRO A 280 -16.68 1.62 -22.02
CA PRO A 280 -17.75 2.50 -22.43
C PRO A 280 -17.90 3.64 -21.41
N THR A 281 -17.64 4.87 -21.84
CA THR A 281 -17.76 6.08 -21.03
C THR A 281 -18.87 6.98 -21.56
N ASP A 282 -19.63 7.62 -20.66
CA ASP A 282 -20.71 8.54 -21.02
C ASP A 282 -20.21 9.78 -21.80
N TYR A 283 -18.95 10.16 -21.63
CA TYR A 283 -18.32 11.33 -22.25
C TYR A 283 -16.94 11.00 -22.83
N PRO A 284 -16.47 11.71 -23.87
CA PRO A 284 -15.14 11.53 -24.41
C PRO A 284 -14.04 11.76 -23.36
N ARG A 285 -13.01 10.91 -23.38
CA ARG A 285 -11.88 10.99 -22.44
C ARG A 285 -11.08 12.29 -22.60
N ARG A 286 -10.84 12.95 -21.47
CA ARG A 286 -10.02 14.18 -21.33
C ARG A 286 -8.80 13.89 -20.46
N ILE A 287 -7.91 14.87 -20.36
CA ILE A 287 -6.84 14.86 -19.36
C ILE A 287 -7.50 14.75 -17.97
N PRO A 288 -7.05 13.84 -17.09
CA PRO A 288 -7.67 13.64 -15.78
C PRO A 288 -7.70 14.93 -14.95
N SER A 289 -8.89 15.30 -14.45
CA SER A 289 -9.06 16.45 -13.56
C SER A 289 -8.77 16.14 -12.08
N GLY A 290 -8.59 14.86 -11.75
CA GLY A 290 -8.52 14.38 -10.36
C GLY A 290 -9.88 14.31 -9.65
N GLN A 291 -10.97 14.74 -10.30
CA GLN A 291 -12.32 14.65 -9.72
C GLN A 291 -12.89 13.24 -9.90
N GLY A 292 -13.51 12.73 -8.85
CA GLY A 292 -14.15 11.41 -8.85
C GLY A 292 -15.35 11.36 -7.91
N LYS A 293 -16.09 10.26 -7.98
CA LYS A 293 -17.20 9.95 -7.09
C LYS A 293 -17.06 8.52 -6.59
N LEU A 294 -17.30 8.30 -5.30
CA LEU A 294 -17.31 6.98 -4.70
C LEU A 294 -18.72 6.40 -4.73
N PHE A 295 -18.83 5.16 -5.20
CA PHE A 295 -20.03 4.34 -5.07
C PHE A 295 -19.68 3.15 -4.18
N VAL A 296 -20.46 2.94 -3.13
CA VAL A 296 -20.28 1.85 -2.19
C VAL A 296 -21.40 0.85 -2.39
N HIS A 297 -21.05 -0.42 -2.55
CA HIS A 297 -21.99 -1.52 -2.66
C HIS A 297 -21.58 -2.64 -1.72
N SER A 298 -22.54 -3.20 -1.00
CA SER A 298 -22.32 -4.33 -0.11
C SER A 298 -22.52 -5.63 -0.87
N ILE A 299 -21.61 -6.58 -0.67
CA ILE A 299 -21.74 -7.94 -1.18
C ILE A 299 -22.22 -8.82 -0.03
N ASP A 300 -23.24 -9.64 -0.28
CA ASP A 300 -23.79 -10.54 0.74
C ASP A 300 -22.71 -11.53 1.24
N SER A 301 -22.72 -11.77 2.55
CA SER A 301 -21.77 -12.68 3.20
C SER A 301 -21.82 -14.09 2.62
N GLU A 302 -23.01 -14.57 2.23
CA GLU A 302 -23.17 -15.86 1.56
C GLU A 302 -22.40 -15.95 0.24
N LEU A 303 -22.35 -14.85 -0.54
CA LEU A 303 -21.59 -14.82 -1.79
C LEU A 303 -20.08 -14.90 -1.51
N ILE A 304 -19.60 -14.20 -0.49
CA ILE A 304 -18.20 -14.26 -0.07
C ILE A 304 -17.83 -15.67 0.43
N GLU A 305 -18.69 -16.33 1.20
CA GLU A 305 -18.47 -17.73 1.61
C GLU A 305 -18.43 -18.70 0.43
N ARG A 306 -19.24 -18.46 -0.60
CA ARG A 306 -19.17 -19.25 -1.84
C ARG A 306 -17.87 -18.98 -2.59
N ALA A 307 -17.41 -17.74 -2.65
CA ALA A 307 -16.12 -17.40 -3.25
C ALA A 307 -14.95 -18.05 -2.49
N ARG A 308 -14.98 -18.07 -1.14
CA ARG A 308 -14.01 -18.79 -0.28
C ARG A 308 -13.98 -20.28 -0.60
N ARG A 309 -15.14 -20.93 -0.74
CA ARG A 309 -15.22 -22.34 -1.13
C ARG A 309 -14.64 -22.61 -2.52
N VAL A 310 -14.90 -21.73 -3.49
CA VAL A 310 -14.30 -21.84 -4.83
C VAL A 310 -12.78 -21.66 -4.78
N ALA A 311 -12.30 -20.69 -4.00
CA ALA A 311 -10.88 -20.41 -3.82
C ALA A 311 -10.16 -21.64 -3.24
N SER A 312 -10.66 -22.17 -2.12
CA SER A 312 -10.15 -23.38 -1.48
C SER A 312 -10.17 -24.59 -2.43
N ALA A 313 -11.29 -24.85 -3.12
CA ALA A 313 -11.40 -25.97 -4.06
C ALA A 313 -10.47 -25.87 -5.29
N ARG A 314 -9.90 -24.68 -5.56
CA ARG A 314 -8.98 -24.43 -6.67
C ARG A 314 -7.55 -24.12 -6.20
N GLY A 315 -7.25 -24.24 -4.91
CA GLY A 315 -5.92 -23.94 -4.36
C GLY A 315 -5.51 -22.48 -4.61
N THR A 316 -6.45 -21.55 -4.47
CA THR A 316 -6.23 -20.12 -4.67
C THR A 316 -6.91 -19.29 -3.58
N THR A 317 -6.88 -17.98 -3.71
CA THR A 317 -7.41 -17.02 -2.72
C THR A 317 -8.71 -16.37 -3.18
N VAL A 318 -9.47 -15.82 -2.24
CA VAL A 318 -10.66 -15.01 -2.54
C VAL A 318 -10.28 -13.82 -3.42
N PHE A 319 -9.13 -13.20 -3.18
CA PHE A 319 -8.58 -12.15 -4.03
C PHE A 319 -8.55 -12.58 -5.51
N THR A 320 -8.01 -13.75 -5.81
CA THR A 320 -7.88 -14.25 -7.20
C THR A 320 -9.25 -14.52 -7.83
N VAL A 321 -10.19 -15.07 -7.06
CA VAL A 321 -11.58 -15.29 -7.52
C VAL A 321 -12.27 -13.96 -7.83
N MET A 322 -12.11 -12.96 -6.97
CA MET A 322 -12.70 -11.63 -7.17
C MET A 322 -12.04 -10.86 -8.31
N LEU A 323 -10.71 -10.98 -8.47
CA LEU A 323 -9.98 -10.41 -9.60
C LEU A 323 -10.42 -11.04 -10.93
N ALA A 324 -10.62 -12.37 -10.96
CA ALA A 324 -11.15 -13.06 -12.14
C ALA A 324 -12.56 -12.56 -12.49
N ALA A 325 -13.40 -12.30 -11.48
CA ALA A 325 -14.77 -11.80 -11.68
C ALA A 325 -14.74 -10.37 -12.23
N PHE A 326 -13.85 -9.54 -11.69
CA PHE A 326 -13.62 -8.18 -12.16
C PHE A 326 -13.10 -8.17 -13.60
N ALA A 327 -12.09 -9.01 -13.92
CA ALA A 327 -11.57 -9.16 -15.27
C ALA A 327 -12.65 -9.61 -16.27
N ALA A 328 -13.50 -10.58 -15.91
CA ALA A 328 -14.62 -11.01 -16.75
C ALA A 328 -15.63 -9.87 -16.99
N ALA A 329 -15.90 -9.06 -15.97
CA ALA A 329 -16.76 -7.88 -16.13
C ALA A 329 -16.13 -6.87 -17.10
N LEU A 330 -14.85 -6.51 -16.92
CA LEU A 330 -14.16 -5.57 -17.80
C LEU A 330 -14.11 -6.07 -19.25
N ASN A 331 -13.85 -7.36 -19.47
CA ASN A 331 -13.92 -7.99 -20.80
C ASN A 331 -15.32 -7.82 -21.42
N ARG A 332 -16.38 -8.05 -20.64
CA ARG A 332 -17.76 -7.94 -21.13
C ARG A 332 -18.17 -6.50 -21.47
N TYR A 333 -17.69 -5.51 -20.71
CA TYR A 333 -17.97 -4.10 -20.97
C TYR A 333 -17.15 -3.51 -22.12
N SER A 334 -15.86 -3.85 -22.20
CA SER A 334 -14.94 -3.31 -23.22
C SER A 334 -14.96 -4.10 -24.54
N GLY A 335 -15.37 -5.37 -24.51
CA GLY A 335 -15.16 -6.31 -25.63
C GLY A 335 -13.70 -6.74 -25.82
N GLN A 336 -12.77 -6.27 -24.99
CA GLN A 336 -11.35 -6.60 -25.10
C GLN A 336 -11.00 -7.86 -24.32
N SER A 337 -10.26 -8.77 -24.93
CA SER A 337 -9.78 -10.00 -24.29
C SER A 337 -8.38 -9.86 -23.66
N SER A 338 -7.69 -8.74 -23.88
CA SER A 338 -6.38 -8.48 -23.28
C SER A 338 -6.26 -7.02 -22.84
N PHE A 339 -5.85 -6.84 -21.58
CA PHE A 339 -5.70 -5.55 -20.90
C PHE A 339 -4.93 -5.75 -19.59
N ASN A 340 -4.51 -4.66 -18.95
CA ASN A 340 -3.83 -4.72 -17.66
C ASN A 340 -4.72 -4.20 -16.52
N ILE A 341 -4.63 -4.83 -15.35
CA ILE A 341 -5.25 -4.36 -14.11
C ILE A 341 -4.15 -4.00 -13.12
N GLY A 342 -4.17 -2.77 -12.61
CA GLY A 342 -3.27 -2.36 -11.53
C GLY A 342 -3.68 -3.01 -10.22
N VAL A 343 -2.75 -3.65 -9.53
CA VAL A 343 -2.97 -4.26 -8.21
C VAL A 343 -1.92 -3.71 -7.23
N PRO A 344 -2.34 -2.99 -6.17
CA PRO A 344 -1.41 -2.55 -5.15
C PRO A 344 -0.92 -3.72 -4.30
N THR A 345 0.35 -3.68 -3.90
CA THR A 345 0.95 -4.61 -2.93
C THR A 345 1.51 -3.82 -1.75
N ALA A 346 1.57 -4.42 -0.55
CA ALA A 346 2.05 -3.71 0.64
C ALA A 346 3.50 -3.23 0.53
N GLY A 347 4.35 -3.94 -0.22
CA GLY A 347 5.76 -3.56 -0.42
C GLY A 347 6.61 -3.64 0.85
N ARG A 348 6.19 -4.46 1.84
CA ARG A 348 6.92 -4.74 3.08
C ARG A 348 7.55 -6.13 3.00
N PRO A 349 8.76 -6.27 2.43
CA PRO A 349 9.36 -7.59 2.21
C PRO A 349 9.74 -8.30 3.52
N MET A 350 9.95 -7.57 4.61
CA MET A 350 10.49 -8.10 5.86
C MET A 350 9.50 -7.90 7.01
N PRO A 351 9.28 -8.89 7.89
CA PRO A 351 8.38 -8.76 9.05
C PRO A 351 8.71 -7.55 9.95
N GLU A 352 9.98 -7.19 10.05
CA GLU A 352 10.47 -6.07 10.86
C GLU A 352 10.02 -4.70 10.33
N LEU A 353 9.56 -4.64 9.08
CA LEU A 353 8.96 -3.44 8.49
C LEU A 353 7.48 -3.28 8.84
N ARG A 354 6.83 -4.26 9.48
CA ARG A 354 5.38 -4.23 9.74
C ARG A 354 4.93 -2.98 10.49
N ASP A 355 5.73 -2.53 11.46
CA ASP A 355 5.40 -1.40 12.34
C ASP A 355 6.08 -0.07 11.93
N VAL A 356 6.82 -0.09 10.81
CA VAL A 356 7.54 1.09 10.31
C VAL A 356 6.60 1.95 9.48
N LEU A 357 6.46 3.23 9.83
CA LEU A 357 5.67 4.17 9.02
C LEU A 357 6.42 4.51 7.73
N GLY A 358 5.72 4.57 6.59
CA GLY A 358 6.33 4.90 5.31
C GLY A 358 5.47 4.72 4.07
N MET A 359 6.03 5.05 2.91
CA MET A 359 5.46 4.71 1.62
C MET A 359 6.16 3.44 1.10
N PHE A 360 5.61 2.28 1.44
CA PHE A 360 6.10 0.98 0.99
C PHE A 360 5.31 0.45 -0.21
N MET A 361 4.02 0.80 -0.27
CA MET A 361 3.10 0.31 -1.30
C MET A 361 3.69 0.37 -2.71
N ASN A 362 3.71 -0.78 -3.38
CA ASN A 362 3.99 -0.87 -4.81
C ASN A 362 2.69 -1.12 -5.59
N THR A 363 2.74 -1.02 -6.92
CA THR A 363 1.60 -1.37 -7.77
C THR A 363 2.10 -2.14 -8.98
N ILE A 364 1.53 -3.32 -9.20
CA ILE A 364 1.88 -4.23 -10.27
C ILE A 364 0.78 -4.16 -11.34
N ALA A 365 1.17 -4.08 -12.61
CA ALA A 365 0.23 -4.23 -13.72
C ALA A 365 0.07 -5.72 -14.04
N ILE A 366 -1.01 -6.33 -13.55
CA ILE A 366 -1.32 -7.73 -13.83
C ILE A 366 -1.88 -7.84 -15.26
N PRO A 367 -1.22 -8.58 -16.17
CA PRO A 367 -1.63 -8.73 -17.56
C PRO A 367 -2.76 -9.73 -17.66
N ILE A 368 -3.95 -9.28 -18.03
CA ILE A 368 -5.10 -10.15 -18.25
C ILE A 368 -5.10 -10.58 -19.72
N ASP A 369 -5.20 -11.89 -19.95
CA ASP A 369 -5.45 -12.48 -21.26
C ASP A 369 -6.52 -13.56 -21.18
N LEU A 370 -7.71 -13.21 -21.68
CA LEU A 370 -8.91 -14.04 -21.73
C LEU A 370 -9.20 -14.55 -23.16
N ARG A 371 -8.23 -14.48 -24.08
CA ARG A 371 -8.37 -15.16 -25.38
C ARG A 371 -8.67 -16.63 -25.16
N ASP A 372 -9.65 -17.15 -25.89
CA ASP A 372 -10.14 -18.53 -25.81
C ASP A 372 -10.73 -18.96 -24.45
N ALA A 373 -10.93 -18.03 -23.50
CA ALA A 373 -11.58 -18.31 -22.23
C ALA A 373 -13.11 -18.22 -22.37
N ASN A 374 -13.73 -19.30 -22.84
CA ASN A 374 -15.16 -19.32 -23.18
C ASN A 374 -16.08 -19.54 -21.97
N ARG A 375 -15.55 -20.06 -20.85
CA ARG A 375 -16.29 -20.32 -19.62
C ARG A 375 -15.62 -19.67 -18.43
N TRP A 376 -16.41 -19.42 -17.38
CA TRP A 376 -15.91 -18.89 -16.10
C TRP A 376 -14.74 -19.70 -15.53
N GLY A 377 -14.78 -21.03 -15.65
CA GLY A 377 -13.69 -21.89 -15.19
C GLY A 377 -12.35 -21.60 -15.90
N ASP A 378 -12.40 -21.29 -17.20
CA ASP A 378 -11.21 -20.98 -18.00
C ASP A 378 -10.62 -19.63 -17.58
N VAL A 379 -11.49 -18.64 -17.34
CA VAL A 379 -11.11 -17.31 -16.84
C VAL A 379 -10.41 -17.44 -15.48
N LEU A 380 -10.98 -18.22 -14.56
CA LEU A 380 -10.39 -18.42 -13.23
C LEU A 380 -9.02 -19.10 -13.33
N VAL A 381 -8.89 -20.19 -14.10
CA VAL A 381 -7.61 -20.90 -14.26
C VAL A 381 -6.52 -19.99 -14.82
N ARG A 382 -6.83 -19.20 -15.87
CA ARG A 382 -5.87 -18.23 -16.43
C ARG A 382 -5.50 -17.14 -15.44
N THR A 383 -6.47 -16.65 -14.66
CA THR A 383 -6.22 -15.62 -13.66
C THR A 383 -5.33 -16.16 -12.53
N ILE A 384 -5.54 -17.41 -12.08
CA ILE A 384 -4.68 -18.07 -11.07
C ILE A 384 -3.23 -18.09 -11.55
N GLU A 385 -2.98 -18.56 -12.76
CA GLU A 385 -1.61 -18.64 -13.29
C GLU A 385 -0.98 -17.24 -13.44
N THR A 386 -1.76 -16.27 -13.92
CA THR A 386 -1.30 -14.88 -14.07
C THR A 386 -0.92 -14.26 -12.73
N VAL A 387 -1.76 -14.41 -11.71
CA VAL A 387 -1.49 -13.91 -10.36
C VAL A 387 -0.25 -14.59 -9.78
N ARG A 388 -0.11 -15.90 -9.96
CA ARG A 388 1.06 -16.68 -9.51
C ARG A 388 2.35 -16.13 -10.10
N GLN A 389 2.42 -15.97 -11.42
CA GLN A 389 3.59 -15.42 -12.11
C GLN A 389 3.88 -13.97 -11.73
N SER A 390 2.83 -13.16 -11.56
CA SER A 390 2.96 -11.75 -11.16
C SER A 390 3.57 -11.62 -9.76
N LEU A 391 3.17 -12.48 -8.82
CA LEU A 391 3.69 -12.48 -7.46
C LEU A 391 5.11 -13.07 -7.37
N GLU A 392 5.45 -14.06 -8.19
CA GLU A 392 6.82 -14.59 -8.30
C GLU A 392 7.83 -13.51 -8.74
N HIS A 393 7.37 -12.51 -9.49
CA HIS A 393 8.18 -11.42 -10.04
C HIS A 393 7.91 -10.05 -9.42
N GLN A 394 7.24 -9.98 -8.27
CA GLN A 394 6.79 -8.71 -7.65
C GLN A 394 7.91 -7.76 -7.21
N ASP A 395 9.14 -8.27 -7.11
CA ASP A 395 10.32 -7.52 -6.66
C ASP A 395 10.89 -6.58 -7.73
N ALA A 396 10.43 -6.69 -8.99
CA ALA A 396 10.90 -5.83 -10.06
C ALA A 396 10.52 -4.36 -9.82
N PRO A 397 11.49 -3.42 -9.86
CA PRO A 397 11.20 -2.00 -9.78
C PRO A 397 10.42 -1.57 -11.01
N PHE A 398 9.18 -1.16 -10.81
CA PHE A 398 8.27 -0.88 -11.92
C PHE A 398 8.71 0.31 -12.77
N THR A 399 9.46 1.26 -12.18
CA THR A 399 10.07 2.36 -12.95
C THR A 399 11.12 1.85 -13.93
N THR A 400 11.95 0.90 -13.51
CA THR A 400 12.93 0.20 -14.37
C THR A 400 12.22 -0.55 -15.49
N VAL A 401 11.18 -1.32 -15.15
CA VAL A 401 10.38 -2.06 -16.14
C VAL A 401 9.75 -1.11 -17.17
N LEU A 402 9.14 -0.01 -16.72
CA LEU A 402 8.53 1.01 -17.59
C LEU A 402 9.53 1.62 -18.58
N ASN A 403 10.75 1.90 -18.12
CA ASN A 403 11.79 2.48 -18.96
C ASN A 403 12.33 1.46 -19.98
N LEU A 404 12.36 0.16 -19.63
CA LEU A 404 12.84 -0.90 -20.51
C LEU A 404 11.78 -1.39 -21.50
N ALA A 405 10.51 -1.39 -21.12
CA ALA A 405 9.40 -1.88 -21.94
C ALA A 405 8.96 -0.90 -23.04
N ASP A 406 9.56 0.30 -23.11
CA ASP A 406 9.28 1.37 -24.08
C ASP A 406 7.79 1.67 -24.26
N VAL A 407 7.04 1.67 -23.14
CA VAL A 407 5.59 1.84 -23.19
C VAL A 407 5.23 3.27 -23.56
N PRO A 408 4.37 3.49 -24.58
CA PRO A 408 3.96 4.84 -24.98
C PRO A 408 3.37 5.64 -23.83
N ARG A 409 3.77 6.91 -23.72
CA ARG A 409 3.22 7.84 -22.73
C ARG A 409 2.16 8.72 -23.39
N ASP A 410 0.97 8.76 -22.78
CA ASP A 410 -0.13 9.64 -23.17
C ASP A 410 -0.56 10.46 -21.94
N ALA A 411 -0.75 11.77 -22.10
CA ALA A 411 -1.25 12.64 -21.03
C ALA A 411 -2.67 12.27 -20.55
N LYS A 412 -3.45 11.54 -21.37
CA LYS A 412 -4.84 11.13 -21.05
C LYS A 412 -4.93 9.76 -20.38
N HIS A 413 -3.89 8.93 -20.50
CA HIS A 413 -3.89 7.54 -20.03
C HIS A 413 -2.74 7.31 -19.07
N SER A 414 -3.03 6.64 -17.95
CA SER A 414 -1.96 6.00 -17.18
C SER A 414 -1.24 4.99 -18.09
N PRO A 415 0.11 4.91 -18.03
CA PRO A 415 0.90 4.22 -19.04
C PRO A 415 0.67 2.72 -19.11
N LEU A 416 0.24 2.08 -18.01
CA LEU A 416 0.17 0.62 -17.94
C LEU A 416 -1.19 0.03 -17.67
N PHE A 417 -2.11 0.76 -17.03
CA PHE A 417 -3.47 0.31 -16.75
C PHE A 417 -4.37 1.52 -16.47
N GLN A 418 -5.67 1.39 -16.74
CA GLN A 418 -6.67 2.44 -16.45
C GLN A 418 -7.63 2.06 -15.32
N VAL A 419 -7.54 0.83 -14.83
CA VAL A 419 -8.33 0.31 -13.71
C VAL A 419 -7.41 -0.26 -12.65
N LEU A 420 -7.76 0.00 -11.40
CA LEU A 420 -7.06 -0.51 -10.23
C LEU A 420 -8.01 -1.41 -9.44
N PHE A 421 -7.52 -2.58 -9.03
CA PHE A 421 -8.23 -3.52 -8.19
C PHE A 421 -7.48 -3.68 -6.87
N ALA A 422 -8.01 -3.09 -5.80
CA ALA A 422 -7.50 -3.25 -4.45
C ALA A 422 -8.43 -4.18 -3.66
N PHE A 423 -7.84 -5.07 -2.88
CA PHE A 423 -8.55 -5.99 -2.00
C PHE A 423 -7.95 -5.90 -0.60
N GLN A 424 -8.81 -5.69 0.39
CA GLN A 424 -8.44 -5.55 1.79
C GLN A 424 -9.33 -6.50 2.60
N ASN A 425 -8.72 -7.23 3.53
CA ASN A 425 -9.41 -8.18 4.41
C ASN A 425 -9.75 -7.60 5.77
#